data_AF-W9ZZR2-F1
#
_entry.id   AF-W9ZZR2-F1
#
_cell.length_a   1.000
_cell.length_b   1.000
_cell.length_c   1.000
_cell.angle_alpha   90.00
_cell.angle_beta   90.00
_cell.angle_gamma   90.00
#
_symmetry.space_group_name_H-M   'P 1'
#
loop_
_entity.id
_entity.type
_entity.pdbx_description
1 polymer ?
#
loop_
_entity_poly.entity_id
_entity_poly.type
_entity_poly.pdbx_seq_one_letter_code
_entity_poly.pdbx_strand_id
1 'polypeptide(L)'
;MDDAQGLQLFQNKLNGDFDRDAATDVLWALNYIPLAITQAAAYINRRAPCVSVKTYLDTFQESNKKKGNLLNRDAGDLRRDETVSNSVVVTWQVTFEQIRLPYREDMLL
;
A
#
# COMPACT_ATOMS: atom_id res chain seq x y z
N MET A 1 15.65 1.75 0.16
CA MET A 1 15.65 3.20 -0.08
C MET A 1 15.61 3.86 1.28
N ASP A 2 16.41 4.90 1.52
CA ASP A 2 16.40 5.65 2.79
C ASP A 2 15.38 6.81 2.78
N ASP A 3 15.21 7.47 3.93
CA ASP A 3 14.26 8.57 4.12
C ASP A 3 14.54 9.75 3.18
N ALA A 4 15.81 10.11 3.00
CA ALA A 4 16.21 11.24 2.18
C ALA A 4 15.90 11.00 0.71
N GLN A 5 16.25 9.81 0.20
CA GLN A 5 15.95 9.38 -1.16
C GLN A 5 14.44 9.30 -1.40
N GLY A 6 13.68 8.81 -0.41
CA GLY A 6 12.24 8.72 -0.52
C GLY A 6 11.54 10.07 -0.55
N LEU A 7 11.95 10.97 0.33
CA LEU A 7 11.41 12.32 0.36
C LEU A 7 11.77 13.06 -0.93
N GLN A 8 13.01 12.95 -1.41
CA GLN A 8 13.43 13.56 -2.66
C GLN A 8 12.64 12.99 -3.85
N LEU A 9 12.42 11.67 -3.91
CA LEU A 9 11.61 11.05 -4.95
C LEU A 9 10.16 11.57 -4.91
N PHE A 10 9.58 11.66 -3.72
CA PHE A 10 8.21 12.14 -3.55
C PHE A 10 8.07 13.62 -3.91
N GLN A 11 9.04 14.46 -3.50
CA GLN A 11 9.16 15.87 -3.88
C GLN A 11 9.26 16.04 -5.39
N ASN A 12 10.12 15.28 -6.05
CA ASN A 12 10.30 15.33 -7.50
C ASN A 12 9.05 14.93 -8.29
N LYS A 13 8.13 14.18 -7.66
CA LYS A 13 6.92 13.68 -8.31
C LYS A 13 5.67 14.48 -7.97
N LEU A 14 5.64 15.22 -6.85
CA LEU A 14 4.50 16.06 -6.46
C LEU A 14 4.58 17.46 -7.07
N ASN A 15 3.44 17.97 -7.53
CA ASN A 15 3.31 19.32 -8.04
C ASN A 15 2.81 20.22 -6.90
N GLY A 16 3.73 20.82 -6.14
CA GLY A 16 3.40 21.80 -5.11
C GLY A 16 4.09 21.52 -3.77
N ASP A 17 3.85 22.42 -2.81
CA ASP A 17 4.37 22.28 -1.46
C ASP A 17 3.52 21.30 -0.65
N PHE A 18 4.15 20.65 0.32
CA PHE A 18 3.49 19.70 1.19
C PHE A 18 4.14 19.67 2.57
N ASP A 19 3.31 19.32 3.55
CA ASP A 19 3.79 19.09 4.90
C ASP A 19 4.76 17.90 4.94
N ARG A 20 5.95 18.14 5.49
CA ARG A 20 7.06 17.17 5.52
C ARG A 20 6.75 16.00 6.44
N ASP A 21 6.03 16.24 7.52
CA ASP A 21 5.65 15.21 8.48
C ASP A 21 4.62 14.25 7.83
N ALA A 22 3.57 14.80 7.22
CA ALA A 22 2.61 14.01 6.45
C ALA A 22 3.26 13.23 5.29
N ALA A 23 4.25 13.81 4.61
CA ALA A 23 5.00 13.10 3.57
C ALA A 23 5.81 11.94 4.15
N THR A 24 6.46 12.12 5.29
CA THR A 24 7.23 11.06 5.97
C THR A 24 6.32 9.90 6.36
N ASP A 25 5.14 10.19 6.90
CA ASP A 25 4.14 9.17 7.25
C ASP A 25 3.64 8.40 6.02
N VAL A 26 3.46 9.08 4.87
CA VAL A 26 3.12 8.41 3.61
C VAL A 26 4.25 7.49 3.16
N LEU A 27 5.51 7.93 3.21
CA LEU A 27 6.65 7.10 2.82
C LEU A 27 6.77 5.84 3.68
N TRP A 28 6.59 5.99 4.99
CA TRP A 28 6.56 4.87 5.93
C TRP A 28 5.40 3.90 5.63
N ALA A 29 4.19 4.43 5.41
CA ALA A 29 3.02 3.63 5.06
C ALA A 29 3.16 2.88 3.72
N LEU A 30 3.95 3.42 2.79
CA LEU A 30 4.28 2.80 1.51
C LEU A 30 5.54 1.90 1.57
N ASN A 31 6.08 1.65 2.77
CA ASN A 31 7.28 0.86 3.01
C ASN A 31 8.49 1.31 2.17
N TYR A 32 8.58 2.59 1.83
CA TYR A 32 9.65 3.14 1.00
C TYR A 32 9.80 2.45 -0.36
N ILE A 33 8.72 1.88 -0.92
CA ILE A 33 8.73 1.23 -2.23
C ILE A 33 8.65 2.32 -3.32
N PRO A 34 9.68 2.51 -4.17
CA PRO A 34 9.72 3.63 -5.13
C PRO A 34 8.53 3.70 -6.09
N LEU A 35 8.03 2.54 -6.52
CA LEU A 35 6.86 2.45 -7.39
C LEU A 35 5.59 2.93 -6.69
N ALA A 36 5.38 2.52 -5.43
CA ALA A 36 4.23 2.92 -4.64
C ALA A 36 4.24 4.43 -4.38
N ILE A 37 5.41 4.99 -4.09
CA ILE A 37 5.64 6.44 -3.92
C ILE A 37 5.31 7.21 -5.20
N THR A 38 5.79 6.73 -6.35
CA THR A 38 5.51 7.34 -7.66
C THR A 38 4.00 7.33 -7.97
N GLN A 39 3.33 6.22 -7.66
CA GLN A 39 1.88 6.09 -7.87
C GLN A 39 1.08 7.00 -6.93
N ALA A 40 1.47 7.09 -5.65
CA ALA A 40 0.85 7.98 -4.68
C ALA A 40 0.95 9.44 -5.12
N ALA A 41 2.15 9.89 -5.51
CA ALA A 41 2.36 11.25 -6.00
C ALA A 41 1.54 11.54 -7.26
N ALA A 42 1.50 10.62 -8.23
CA ALA A 42 0.69 10.77 -9.44
C ALA A 42 -0.81 10.85 -9.13
N TYR A 43 -1.30 10.07 -8.18
CA TYR A 43 -2.70 10.12 -7.75
C TYR A 43 -3.05 11.46 -7.11
N ILE A 44 -2.21 11.95 -6.20
CA ILE A 44 -2.39 13.24 -5.51
C ILE A 44 -2.41 14.37 -6.56
N ASN A 45 -1.43 14.43 -7.45
CA ASN A 45 -1.37 15.44 -8.50
C ASN A 45 -2.62 15.45 -9.40
N ARG A 46 -3.09 14.27 -9.80
CA ARG A 46 -4.28 14.15 -10.67
C ARG A 46 -5.56 14.64 -9.99
N ARG A 47 -5.60 14.64 -8.66
CA ARG A 47 -6.78 15.02 -7.87
C ARG A 47 -6.60 16.32 -7.10
N ALA A 48 -5.47 16.99 -7.27
CA ALA A 48 -5.27 18.32 -6.72
C ALA A 48 -6.28 19.31 -7.36
N PRO A 49 -6.82 20.27 -6.58
CA PRO A 49 -6.53 20.55 -5.17
C PRO A 49 -7.38 19.74 -4.17
N CYS A 50 -8.32 18.93 -4.64
CA CYS A 50 -9.27 18.21 -3.78
C CYS A 50 -8.64 17.14 -2.88
N VAL A 51 -7.45 16.64 -3.24
CA VAL A 51 -6.70 15.65 -2.45
C VAL A 51 -5.35 16.22 -2.06
N SER A 52 -5.12 16.34 -0.76
CA SER A 52 -3.81 16.66 -0.16
C SER A 52 -3.05 15.37 0.19
N VAL A 53 -1.75 15.51 0.50
CA VAL A 53 -0.92 14.41 1.03
C VAL A 53 -1.55 13.79 2.27
N LYS A 54 -2.05 14.62 3.19
CA LYS A 54 -2.73 14.17 4.42
C LYS A 54 -4.01 13.39 4.13
N THR A 55 -4.87 13.93 3.24
CA THR A 55 -6.11 13.25 2.85
C THR A 55 -5.84 11.90 2.16
N TYR A 56 -4.77 11.83 1.36
CA TYR A 56 -4.32 10.57 0.77
C TYR A 56 -3.90 9.56 1.85
N LEU A 57 -3.09 9.99 2.84
CA LEU A 57 -2.65 9.14 3.94
C LEU A 57 -3.83 8.56 4.72
N ASP A 58 -4.81 9.39 5.09
CA ASP A 58 -6.00 8.96 5.82
C ASP A 58 -6.78 7.90 5.02
N THR A 59 -6.98 8.16 3.72
CA THR A 59 -7.68 7.24 2.80
C THR A 59 -6.91 5.92 2.63
N PHE A 60 -5.59 5.99 2.53
CA PHE A 60 -4.72 4.82 2.39
C PHE A 60 -4.79 3.94 3.65
N GLN A 61 -4.67 4.55 4.83
CA GLN A 61 -4.75 3.85 6.11
C GLN A 61 -6.13 3.22 6.34
N GLU A 62 -7.21 3.94 6.02
CA GLU A 62 -8.56 3.39 6.11
C GLU A 62 -8.74 2.19 5.16
N SER A 63 -8.26 2.32 3.93
CA SER A 63 -8.29 1.23 2.94
C SER A 63 -7.48 0.02 3.39
N ASN A 64 -6.31 0.23 4.01
CA ASN A 64 -5.47 -0.84 4.52
C ASN A 64 -6.13 -1.56 5.71
N LYS A 65 -6.74 -0.81 6.64
CA LYS A 65 -7.55 -1.39 7.73
C LYS A 65 -8.74 -2.17 7.19
N LYS A 66 -9.45 -1.65 6.19
CA LYS A 66 -10.57 -2.35 5.52
C LYS A 66 -10.08 -3.62 4.83
N LYS A 67 -8.94 -3.61 4.12
CA LYS A 67 -8.35 -4.82 3.53
C LYS A 67 -8.00 -5.85 4.59
N GLY A 68 -7.35 -5.45 5.68
CA GLY A 68 -7.07 -6.33 6.81
C GLY A 68 -8.34 -6.93 7.41
N ASN A 69 -9.39 -6.12 7.56
CA ASN A 69 -10.69 -6.57 8.04
C ASN A 69 -11.41 -7.49 7.05
N LEU A 70 -11.33 -7.24 5.74
CA LEU A 70 -11.91 -8.11 4.72
C LEU A 70 -11.20 -9.47 4.71
N LEU A 71 -9.86 -9.48 4.73
CA LEU A 71 -9.09 -10.72 4.82
C LEU A 71 -9.40 -11.49 6.11
N ASN A 72 -9.53 -10.80 7.25
CA ASN A 72 -9.88 -11.40 8.53
C ASN A 72 -11.36 -11.86 8.57
N ARG A 73 -12.25 -11.14 7.89
CA ARG A 73 -13.68 -11.43 7.83
C ARG A 73 -13.98 -12.58 6.87
N ASP A 74 -13.31 -12.68 5.72
CA ASP A 74 -13.46 -13.80 4.80
C ASP A 74 -12.88 -15.10 5.39
N ALA A 75 -11.94 -15.00 6.34
CA ALA A 75 -11.53 -16.13 7.18
C ALA A 75 -12.62 -16.57 8.19
N GLY A 76 -13.64 -15.73 8.47
CA GLY A 76 -14.65 -15.96 9.53
C GLY A 76 -16.13 -15.91 9.11
N ASP A 77 -16.49 -15.42 7.93
CA ASP A 77 -17.87 -15.13 7.51
C ASP A 77 -18.20 -15.83 6.17
N LEU A 78 -18.09 -17.17 6.18
CA LEU A 78 -18.50 -18.11 5.12
C LEU A 78 -20.03 -18.15 4.94
N ARG A 79 -20.70 -17.03 4.65
CA ARG A 79 -22.17 -17.03 4.53
C ARG A 79 -22.76 -16.55 3.21
N ARG A 80 -21.99 -16.33 2.13
CA ARG A 80 -22.56 -16.25 0.78
C ARG A 80 -21.63 -16.78 -0.32
N ASP A 81 -22.16 -17.74 -1.07
CA ASP A 81 -21.64 -18.45 -2.25
C ASP A 81 -20.31 -19.21 -2.09
N GLU A 82 -20.43 -20.48 -1.72
CA GLU A 82 -19.37 -21.39 -1.26
C GLU A 82 -18.39 -21.86 -2.36
N THR A 83 -18.60 -21.53 -3.64
CA THR A 83 -17.85 -22.20 -4.73
C THR A 83 -16.94 -21.31 -5.57
N VAL A 84 -17.22 -20.00 -5.71
CA VAL A 84 -16.50 -19.14 -6.69
C VAL A 84 -15.69 -18.01 -6.04
N SER A 85 -16.14 -17.44 -4.92
CA SER A 85 -15.46 -16.28 -4.31
C SER A 85 -14.24 -16.63 -3.44
N ASN A 86 -14.15 -17.86 -2.93
CA ASN A 86 -13.07 -18.24 -2.02
C ASN A 86 -11.75 -18.49 -2.77
N SER A 87 -11.79 -19.07 -3.98
CA SER A 87 -10.57 -19.42 -4.72
C SER A 87 -9.76 -18.20 -5.13
N VAL A 88 -10.42 -17.12 -5.56
CA VAL A 88 -9.76 -15.89 -5.98
C VAL A 88 -9.10 -15.23 -4.77
N VAL A 89 -9.85 -14.99 -3.69
CA VAL A 89 -9.32 -14.35 -2.47
C VAL A 89 -8.21 -15.17 -1.83
N VAL A 90 -8.37 -16.50 -1.73
CA VAL A 90 -7.33 -17.41 -1.23
C VAL A 90 -6.10 -17.37 -2.14
N THR A 91 -6.27 -17.36 -3.45
CA THR A 91 -5.13 -17.25 -4.38
C THR A 91 -4.40 -15.91 -4.20
N TRP A 92 -5.14 -14.80 -4.04
CA TRP A 92 -4.54 -13.49 -3.73
C TRP A 92 -3.83 -13.47 -2.38
N GLN A 93 -4.39 -14.09 -1.34
CA GLN A 93 -3.75 -14.19 -0.03
C GLN A 93 -2.47 -15.02 -0.11
N VAL A 94 -2.52 -16.22 -0.69
CA VAL A 94 -1.37 -17.13 -0.83
C VAL A 94 -0.25 -16.46 -1.61
N THR A 95 -0.58 -15.84 -2.75
CA THR A 95 0.43 -15.15 -3.57
C THR A 95 1.01 -13.92 -2.85
N PHE A 96 0.20 -13.16 -2.12
CA PHE A 96 0.68 -12.01 -1.35
C PHE A 96 1.55 -12.42 -0.14
N GLU A 97 1.22 -13.53 0.52
CA GLU A 97 2.06 -14.13 1.58
C GLU A 97 3.39 -14.65 1.03
N GLN A 98 3.40 -15.28 -0.15
CA GLN A 98 4.63 -15.73 -0.83
C GLN A 98 5.56 -14.57 -1.19
N ILE A 99 5.02 -13.43 -1.63
CA ILE A 99 5.82 -12.23 -1.95
C ILE A 99 6.41 -11.58 -0.69
N ARG A 100 5.78 -11.79 0.48
CA ARG A 100 6.24 -11.26 1.77
C ARG A 100 7.33 -12.09 2.44
N LEU A 101 7.53 -13.34 2.03
CA LEU A 101 8.65 -14.12 2.51
C LEU A 101 9.94 -13.57 1.87
N PRO A 102 10.93 -13.12 2.67
CA PRO A 102 12.24 -12.80 2.12
C PRO A 102 12.76 -14.06 1.43
N TYR A 103 13.20 -13.94 0.18
CA TYR A 103 13.87 -15.03 -0.53
C TYR A 103 14.94 -15.61 0.38
N ARG A 104 14.67 -16.80 0.90
CA ARG A 104 15.59 -17.57 1.73
C ARG A 104 16.50 -18.31 0.75
N GLU A 105 17.64 -17.71 0.47
CA GLU A 105 18.74 -18.39 -0.23
C GLU A 105 19.42 -19.39 0.73
N ASP A 106 18.70 -20.42 1.16
CA ASP A 106 19.26 -21.53 1.94
C ASP A 106 18.89 -22.89 1.35
N MET A 107 18.90 -22.98 0.01
CA MET A 107 18.87 -24.26 -0.67
C MET A 107 19.83 -24.30 -1.87
N LEU A 108 21.13 -24.18 -1.57
CA LEU A 108 22.20 -24.82 -2.35
C LEU A 108 23.18 -25.46 -1.36
N LEU A 109 22.89 -26.72 -1.01
CA LEU A 109 23.90 -27.73 -0.68
C LEU A 109 24.00 -28.67 -1.88
#